data_AF-A0A7J4II56-F1
#
_entry.id   AF-A0A7J4II56-F1
#
_cell.length_a   1.000
_cell.length_b   1.000
_cell.length_c   1.000
_cell.angle_alpha   90.00
_cell.angle_beta   90.00
_cell.angle_gamma   90.00
#
_symmetry.space_group_name_H-M   'P 1'
#
loop_
_entity.id
_entity.type
_entity.pdbx_description
1 polymer ?
#
loop_
_entity_poly.entity_id
_entity_poly.type
_entity_poly.pdbx_seq_one_letter_code
_entity_poly.pdbx_strand_id
1 'polypeptide(L)'
;MGFIERLERNIAKLEKKVEKEEAKIAQLEAKCESKKITKAEFNIKKKRHDDQIHAWSARIRVLQGGIVREKQHIEEKAEEKEKKKEEKEKKKDKKEKKEKKEKK
;
A
#
# COMPACT_ATOMS: atom_id res chain seq x y z
N MET A 1 -8.89 -12.97 -6.18
CA MET A 1 -8.56 -11.59 -5.79
C MET A 1 -7.32 -11.62 -4.91
N GLY A 2 -6.21 -11.07 -5.41
CA GLY A 2 -4.88 -11.13 -4.79
C GLY A 2 -4.78 -10.34 -3.48
N PHE A 3 -3.72 -10.57 -2.70
CA PHE A 3 -3.51 -9.87 -1.43
C PHE A 3 -3.36 -8.35 -1.62
N ILE A 4 -2.56 -7.92 -2.61
CA ILE A 4 -2.37 -6.50 -2.96
C ILE A 4 -3.70 -5.85 -3.34
N GLU A 5 -4.49 -6.48 -4.22
CA GLU A 5 -5.80 -5.96 -4.62
C GLU A 5 -6.73 -5.75 -3.40
N ARG A 6 -6.66 -6.62 -2.39
CA ARG A 6 -7.47 -6.47 -1.16
C ARG A 6 -7.03 -5.26 -0.34
N LEU A 7 -5.72 -5.00 -0.27
CA LEU A 7 -5.17 -3.82 0.39
C LEU A 7 -5.58 -2.53 -0.33
N GLU A 8 -5.50 -2.50 -1.66
CA GLU A 8 -5.97 -1.38 -2.49
C GLU A 8 -7.49 -1.14 -2.32
N ARG A 9 -8.26 -2.24 -2.34
CA ARG A 9 -9.62 -2.40 -1.77
C ARG A 9 -9.91 -1.51 -0.57
N ASN A 10 -9.10 -1.75 0.47
CA ASN A 10 -9.29 -1.15 1.77
C ASN A 10 -8.83 0.30 1.82
N ILE A 11 -7.73 0.63 1.13
CA ILE A 11 -7.23 1.99 1.01
C ILE A 11 -8.30 2.87 0.35
N ALA A 12 -8.84 2.47 -0.80
CA ALA A 12 -9.86 3.25 -1.51
C ALA A 12 -11.12 3.50 -0.65
N LYS A 13 -11.52 2.52 0.18
CA LYS A 13 -12.62 2.69 1.13
C LYS A 13 -12.32 3.69 2.23
N LEU A 14 -11.07 3.75 2.71
CA LEU A 14 -10.63 4.69 3.73
C LEU A 14 -10.47 6.09 3.13
N GLU A 15 -9.91 6.23 1.93
CA GLU A 15 -9.81 7.51 1.21
C GLU A 15 -11.19 8.13 1.01
N LYS A 16 -12.17 7.35 0.55
CA LYS A 16 -13.56 7.82 0.43
C LYS A 16 -14.19 8.24 1.77
N LYS A 17 -13.73 7.71 2.89
CA LYS A 17 -14.19 8.15 4.22
C LYS A 17 -13.52 9.47 4.61
N VAL A 18 -12.23 9.62 4.34
CA VAL A 18 -11.48 10.87 4.55
C VAL A 18 -12.13 12.01 3.76
N GLU A 19 -12.37 11.83 2.46
CA GLU A 19 -13.04 12.84 1.61
C GLU A 19 -14.39 13.29 2.18
N LYS A 20 -15.17 12.36 2.74
CA LYS A 20 -16.47 12.67 3.36
C LYS A 20 -16.34 13.52 4.62
N GLU A 21 -15.33 13.28 5.45
CA GLU A 21 -15.10 14.09 6.65
C GLU A 21 -14.51 15.45 6.28
N GLU A 22 -13.63 15.53 5.29
CA GLU A 22 -13.14 16.80 4.75
C GLU A 22 -14.29 17.65 4.20
N ALA A 23 -15.22 17.05 3.46
CA ALA A 23 -16.42 17.74 2.99
C ALA A 23 -17.30 18.25 4.14
N LYS A 24 -17.40 17.52 5.26
CA LYS A 24 -18.12 17.99 6.44
C LYS A 24 -17.41 19.16 7.12
N ILE A 25 -16.08 19.16 7.17
CA ILE A 25 -15.30 20.29 7.68
C ILE A 25 -15.55 21.52 6.81
N ALA A 26 -15.50 21.39 5.49
CA ALA A 26 -15.80 22.49 4.57
C ALA A 26 -17.22 23.05 4.76
N GLN A 27 -18.22 22.18 4.98
CA GLN A 27 -19.57 22.62 5.30
C GLN A 27 -19.66 23.34 6.66
N LEU A 28 -18.90 22.90 7.66
CA LEU A 28 -18.84 23.57 8.96
C LEU A 28 -18.15 24.93 8.84
N GLU A 29 -17.12 25.04 8.01
CA GLU A 29 -16.40 26.28 7.73
C GLU A 29 -17.34 27.30 7.09
N ALA A 30 -18.07 26.91 6.03
CA ALA A 30 -19.09 27.77 5.41
C ALA A 30 -20.20 28.21 6.41
N LYS A 31 -20.58 27.35 7.37
CA LYS A 31 -21.52 27.72 8.45
C LYS A 31 -20.91 28.72 9.42
N CYS A 32 -19.62 28.63 9.71
CA CYS A 32 -18.90 29.58 10.56
C CYS A 32 -18.76 30.94 9.88
N GLU A 33 -18.41 30.95 8.58
CA GLU A 33 -18.29 32.16 7.78
C GLU A 33 -19.62 32.90 7.63
N SER A 34 -20.71 32.15 7.41
CA SER A 34 -22.07 32.69 7.39
C SER A 34 -22.63 33.03 8.78
N LYS A 35 -21.81 32.94 9.84
CA LYS A 35 -22.16 33.23 11.24
C LYS A 35 -23.32 32.40 11.79
N LYS A 36 -23.64 31.26 11.15
CA LYS A 36 -24.67 30.31 11.63
C LYS A 36 -24.19 29.50 12.84
N ILE A 37 -22.88 29.34 12.99
CA ILE A 37 -22.23 28.77 14.17
C ILE A 37 -21.10 29.68 14.63
N THR A 38 -20.75 29.59 15.90
CA THR A 38 -19.61 30.33 16.45
C THR A 38 -18.28 29.67 16.06
N LYS A 39 -17.19 30.44 16.09
CA LYS A 39 -15.84 29.92 15.88
C LYS A 39 -15.44 28.85 16.90
N ALA A 40 -15.92 28.99 18.14
CA ALA A 40 -15.69 28.00 19.20
C ALA A 40 -16.37 26.66 18.87
N GLU A 41 -17.64 26.70 18.47
CA GLU A 41 -18.37 25.50 18.05
C GLU A 41 -17.76 24.85 16.81
N PHE A 42 -17.33 25.66 15.83
CA PHE A 42 -16.61 25.19 14.66
C PHE A 42 -15.35 24.42 15.06
N ASN A 43 -14.50 24.99 15.91
CA ASN A 43 -13.25 24.35 16.33
C ASN A 43 -13.47 23.02 17.06
N ILE A 44 -14.48 22.95 17.94
CA ILE A 44 -14.82 21.70 18.66
C ILE A 44 -15.27 20.61 17.69
N LYS A 45 -16.14 20.96 16.74
CA LYS A 45 -16.66 20.00 15.73
C LYS A 45 -15.55 19.59 14.75
N LYS A 46 -14.78 20.55 14.25
CA LYS A 46 -13.64 20.34 13.35
C LYS A 46 -12.64 19.36 13.95
N LYS A 47 -12.25 19.55 15.22
CA LYS A 47 -11.29 18.65 15.90
C LYS A 47 -11.71 17.18 15.85
N ARG A 48 -13.00 16.88 16.05
CA ARG A 48 -13.50 15.49 15.98
C ARG A 48 -13.36 14.89 14.58
N HIS A 49 -13.59 15.69 13.55
CA HIS A 49 -13.42 15.26 12.16
C HIS A 49 -11.94 15.12 11.80
N ASP A 50 -11.09 16.06 12.24
CA ASP A 50 -9.63 15.98 12.06
C ASP A 50 -9.03 14.74 12.74
N ASP A 51 -9.47 14.39 13.95
CA ASP A 51 -9.03 13.19 14.66
C ASP A 51 -9.38 11.90 13.87
N GLN A 52 -10.58 11.85 13.25
CA GLN A 52 -11.00 10.74 12.41
C GLN A 52 -10.18 10.65 11.11
N ILE A 53 -9.99 11.79 10.44
CA ILE A 53 -9.15 11.89 9.24
C ILE A 53 -7.73 11.42 9.55
N HIS A 54 -7.16 11.86 10.67
CA HIS A 54 -5.81 11.48 11.08
C HIS A 54 -5.70 9.97 11.33
N ALA A 55 -6.68 9.38 12.04
CA ALA A 55 -6.70 7.95 12.30
C ALA A 55 -6.79 7.11 11.01
N TRP A 56 -7.64 7.49 10.06
CA TRP A 56 -7.74 6.78 8.78
C TRP A 56 -6.52 7.02 7.90
N SER A 57 -5.98 8.23 7.87
CA SER A 57 -4.75 8.55 7.11
C SER A 57 -3.56 7.74 7.61
N ALA A 58 -3.40 7.60 8.93
CA ALA A 58 -2.39 6.73 9.52
C ALA A 58 -2.59 5.27 9.11
N ARG A 59 -3.84 4.79 9.10
CA ARG A 59 -4.17 3.43 8.65
C ARG A 59 -3.86 3.23 7.17
N ILE A 60 -4.18 4.19 6.30
CA ILE A 60 -3.85 4.16 4.86
C ILE A 60 -2.34 4.02 4.68
N ARG A 61 -1.53 4.83 5.38
CA ARG A 61 -0.07 4.76 5.31
C ARG A 61 0.47 3.38 5.69
N VAL A 62 -0.08 2.75 6.73
CA VAL A 62 0.31 1.38 7.11
C VAL A 62 -0.03 0.37 6.01
N LEU A 63 -1.23 0.46 5.42
CA LEU A 63 -1.65 -0.43 4.34
C LEU A 63 -0.80 -0.25 3.08
N GLN A 64 -0.45 0.98 2.72
CA GLN A 64 0.47 1.30 1.63
C GLN A 64 1.85 0.66 1.88
N GLY A 65 2.37 0.77 3.11
CA GLY A 65 3.60 0.08 3.50
C GLY A 65 3.51 -1.45 3.37
N GLY A 66 2.35 -2.03 3.68
CA GLY A 66 2.07 -3.45 3.45
C GLY A 66 2.13 -3.85 1.98
N ILE A 67 1.60 -3.03 1.08
CA ILE A 67 1.68 -3.26 -0.37
C ILE A 67 3.13 -3.25 -0.85
N VAL A 68 3.93 -2.27 -0.40
CA VAL A 68 5.35 -2.16 -0.80
C VAL A 68 6.13 -3.41 -0.38
N ARG A 69 5.96 -3.86 0.86
CA ARG A 69 6.63 -5.09 1.35
C ARG A 69 6.21 -6.33 0.58
N GLU A 70 4.93 -6.45 0.25
CA GLU A 70 4.45 -7.61 -0.54
C GLU A 70 5.06 -7.60 -1.94
N LYS A 71 5.15 -6.43 -2.60
CA LYS A 71 5.78 -6.31 -3.91
C LYS A 71 7.25 -6.72 -3.87
N GLN A 72 8.01 -6.23 -2.88
CA GLN A 72 9.41 -6.64 -2.67
C GLN A 72 9.55 -8.15 -2.49
N HIS A 73 8.69 -8.77 -1.70
CA HIS A 73 8.74 -10.22 -1.48
C HIS A 73 8.39 -11.04 -2.74
N ILE A 74 7.51 -10.52 -3.60
CA ILE A 74 7.21 -11.14 -4.90
C ILE A 74 8.44 -11.06 -5.82
N GLU A 75 9.11 -9.91 -5.85
CA GLU A 75 10.34 -9.68 -6.63
C GLU A 75 11.49 -10.58 -6.16
N GLU A 76 11.76 -10.63 -4.85
CA GLU A 76 12.79 -11.51 -4.26
C GLU A 76 12.57 -12.99 -4.62
N LYS A 77 11.30 -13.44 -4.55
CA LYS A 77 10.94 -14.81 -4.95
C LYS A 77 11.13 -15.07 -6.44
N ALA A 78 10.96 -14.06 -7.28
CA ALA A 78 11.21 -14.18 -8.71
C ALA A 78 12.71 -14.32 -8.97
N GLU A 79 13.54 -13.46 -8.37
CA GLU A 79 14.99 -13.53 -8.49
C GLU A 79 15.57 -14.86 -8.00
N GLU A 80 15.08 -15.37 -6.86
CA GLU A 80 15.56 -16.64 -6.32
C GLU A 80 15.25 -17.81 -7.28
N LYS A 81 14.08 -17.76 -7.95
CA LYS A 81 13.71 -18.76 -8.96
C LYS A 81 14.60 -18.67 -10.19
N GLU A 82 14.98 -17.47 -10.63
CA GLU A 82 15.89 -17.28 -11.75
C GLU A 82 17.31 -17.77 -11.42
N LYS A 83 17.85 -17.38 -10.26
CA LYS A 83 19.15 -17.86 -9.77
C LYS A 83 19.19 -19.39 -9.70
N LYS A 84 18.12 -20.03 -9.20
CA LYS A 84 17.99 -21.50 -9.17
C LYS A 84 17.92 -22.13 -10.57
N LYS A 85 17.32 -21.46 -11.56
CA LYS A 85 17.31 -21.95 -12.95
C LYS A 85 18.70 -21.84 -13.57
N GLU A 86 19.36 -20.70 -13.43
CA GLU A 86 20.73 -20.51 -13.94
C GLU A 86 21.74 -21.51 -13.33
N GLU A 87 21.67 -21.76 -12.02
CA GLU A 87 22.55 -22.75 -11.39
C GLU A 87 22.31 -24.17 -11.92
N LYS A 88 21.05 -24.53 -12.19
CA LYS A 88 20.70 -25.82 -12.78
C LYS A 88 21.23 -25.93 -14.21
N GLU A 89 21.14 -24.89 -15.01
CA GLU A 89 21.71 -24.85 -16.37
C GLU A 89 23.23 -24.94 -16.35
N LYS A 90 23.91 -24.11 -15.53
CA LYS A 90 25.37 -24.17 -15.34
C LYS A 90 25.85 -25.55 -14.88
N LYS A 91 25.08 -26.26 -14.04
CA LYS A 91 25.37 -27.65 -13.63
C LYS A 91 25.20 -28.65 -14.77
N LYS A 92 24.15 -28.51 -15.59
CA LYS A 92 23.93 -29.37 -16.78
C LYS A 92 25.05 -29.19 -17.80
N ASP A 93 25.42 -27.96 -18.12
CA ASP A 93 26.49 -27.65 -19.09
C ASP A 93 27.85 -28.20 -18.63
N LYS A 94 28.16 -28.10 -17.34
CA LYS A 94 29.38 -28.70 -16.77
C LYS A 94 29.37 -30.23 -16.86
N LYS A 95 28.21 -30.86 -16.66
CA LYS A 95 28.07 -32.33 -16.76
C LYS A 95 28.26 -32.79 -18.21
N GLU A 96 27.61 -32.13 -19.17
CA GLU A 96 27.78 -32.44 -20.60
C GLU A 96 29.22 -32.23 -21.09
N LYS A 97 29.90 -31.17 -20.62
CA LYS A 97 31.32 -30.95 -20.95
C LYS A 97 32.26 -32.02 -20.38
N LYS A 98 31.96 -32.58 -19.20
CA LYS A 98 32.71 -33.70 -18.63
C LYS A 98 32.47 -35.00 -19.41
N GLU A 99 31.22 -35.33 -19.69
CA GLU A 99 30.87 -36.54 -20.46
C GLU A 99 31.43 -36.51 -21.89
N LYS A 100 31.51 -35.33 -22.52
CA LYS A 100 32.18 -35.17 -23.83
C LYS A 100 33.71 -35.28 -23.78
N LYS A 101 34.34 -35.02 -22.63
CA LYS A 101 35.79 -35.17 -22.44
C LYS A 101 36.20 -36.61 -22.09
N GLU A 102 35.35 -37.38 -21.42
CA GLU A 102 35.63 -38.78 -21.07
C GLU A 102 35.35 -39.77 -22.22
N LYS A 103 34.59 -39.36 -23.23
CA LYS A 103 34.32 -40.15 -24.45
C LYS A 103 35.29 -39.91 -25.60
N LYS A 104 36.36 -39.13 -25.38
CA LYS A 104 37.33 -38.71 -26.41
C LYS A 104 38.74 -39.12 -25.97
#